data_AF-A0A659UHJ1-F1
#
_entry.id   AF-A0A659UHJ1-F1
#
_cell.length_a   1.000
_cell.length_b   1.000
_cell.length_c   1.000
_cell.angle_alpha   90.00
_cell.angle_beta   90.00
_cell.angle_gamma   90.00
#
_symmetry.space_group_name_H-M   'P 1'
#
loop_
_entity.id
_entity.type
_entity.pdbx_description
1 polymer ?
#
loop_
_entity_poly.entity_id
_entity_poly.type
_entity_poly.pdbx_seq_one_letter_code
_entity_poly.pdbx_strand_id
1 'polypeptide(L)'
;AGADKVSINTAAVKNPDFVAEAADKFGNQCIVVAIDAKKVSAPNEADRWEIFTHGGREKTGINAIEFARKMVDRGAGEILLTSMDRDGTKAGYDIALTRAVSDAVRAPVIAS
;
A
#
# COMPACT_ATOMS: atom_id res chain seq x y z
N ALA A 1 23.00 -3.73 12.80
CA ALA A 1 21.74 -3.24 12.19
C ALA A 1 21.41 -1.88 12.79
N GLY A 2 20.89 -0.92 12.00
CA GLY A 2 20.66 0.47 12.41
C GLY A 2 19.64 1.20 11.52
N ALA A 3 18.63 0.48 11.02
CA ALA A 3 17.54 1.07 10.24
C ALA A 3 16.46 1.60 11.18
N ASP A 4 15.97 2.82 10.91
CA ASP A 4 14.92 3.48 11.71
C ASP A 4 13.50 3.04 11.35
N LYS A 5 13.30 2.52 10.13
CA LYS A 5 12.02 1.99 9.64
C LYS A 5 12.21 0.72 8.82
N VAL A 6 11.16 -0.10 8.78
CA VAL A 6 11.10 -1.30 7.95
C VAL A 6 9.88 -1.27 7.05
N SER A 7 10.05 -1.71 5.79
CA SER A 7 8.96 -1.81 4.82
C SER A 7 8.48 -3.25 4.69
N ILE A 8 7.16 -3.44 4.76
CA ILE A 8 6.48 -4.74 4.72
C ILE A 8 5.50 -4.75 3.54
N ASN A 9 5.66 -5.69 2.60
CA ASN A 9 4.74 -5.87 1.46
C ASN A 9 4.02 -7.23 1.58
N THR A 10 4.50 -8.28 0.90
CA THR A 10 3.82 -9.58 0.80
C THR A 10 3.43 -10.18 2.16
N ALA A 11 4.24 -9.97 3.21
CA ALA A 11 3.92 -10.44 4.56
C ALA A 11 2.66 -9.76 5.14
N ALA A 12 2.46 -8.45 4.88
CA ALA A 12 1.27 -7.72 5.30
C ALA A 12 0.00 -8.21 4.58
N VAL A 13 0.15 -8.70 3.34
CA VAL A 13 -0.96 -9.30 2.58
C VAL A 13 -1.31 -10.69 3.12
N LYS A 14 -0.30 -11.55 3.34
CA LYS A 14 -0.49 -12.94 3.77
C LYS A 14 -0.86 -13.07 5.26
N ASN A 15 -0.30 -12.22 6.11
CA ASN A 15 -0.58 -12.17 7.54
C ASN A 15 -0.69 -10.70 8.00
N PRO A 16 -1.86 -10.06 7.83
CA PRO A 16 -2.09 -8.70 8.28
C PRO A 16 -1.70 -8.43 9.74
N ASP A 17 -1.89 -9.42 10.63
CA ASP A 17 -1.69 -9.23 12.06
C ASP A 17 -0.20 -9.11 12.42
N PHE A 18 0.71 -9.54 11.53
CA PHE A 18 2.13 -9.25 11.64
C PHE A 18 2.43 -7.74 11.69
N VAL A 19 1.63 -6.91 11.02
CA VAL A 19 1.77 -5.45 11.08
C VAL A 19 1.47 -4.94 12.49
N ALA A 20 0.43 -5.48 13.14
CA ALA A 20 0.08 -5.12 14.51
C ALA A 20 1.15 -5.57 15.50
N GLU A 21 1.63 -6.82 15.38
CA GLU A 21 2.71 -7.33 16.22
C GLU A 21 4.00 -6.50 16.08
N ALA A 22 4.34 -6.09 14.87
CA ALA A 22 5.50 -5.25 14.62
C ALA A 22 5.31 -3.82 15.17
N ALA A 23 4.13 -3.24 14.97
CA ALA A 23 3.80 -1.91 15.47
C ALA A 23 3.78 -1.87 17.00
N ASP A 24 3.21 -2.88 17.67
CA ASP A 24 3.21 -3.00 19.13
C ASP A 24 4.62 -3.08 19.71
N LYS A 25 5.53 -3.74 18.98
CA LYS A 25 6.91 -3.93 19.43
C LYS A 25 7.82 -2.73 19.18
N PHE A 26 7.65 -2.03 18.06
CA PHE A 26 8.60 -1.01 17.59
C PHE A 26 8.01 0.40 17.47
N GLY A 27 6.69 0.54 17.63
CA GLY A 27 5.93 1.76 17.40
C GLY A 27 5.53 1.95 15.94
N ASN A 28 4.35 2.53 15.71
CA ASN A 28 3.76 2.68 14.39
C ASN A 28 4.69 3.39 13.40
N GLN A 29 5.41 4.44 13.86
CA GLN A 29 6.31 5.24 13.02
C GLN A 29 7.46 4.45 12.38
N CYS A 30 7.78 3.27 12.93
CA CYS A 30 8.81 2.38 12.42
C CYS A 30 8.29 1.44 11.31
N ILE A 31 6.98 1.37 11.11
CA ILE A 31 6.33 0.41 10.22
C ILE A 31 5.81 1.11 8.96
N VAL A 32 6.42 0.79 7.83
CA VAL A 32 5.97 1.20 6.50
C VAL A 32 5.31 -0.01 5.84
N VAL A 33 4.10 0.14 5.30
CA VAL A 33 3.48 -0.90 4.47
C VAL A 33 3.55 -0.50 3.00
N ALA A 34 4.18 -1.33 2.18
CA ALA A 34 4.27 -1.14 0.75
C ALA A 34 3.10 -1.81 0.03
N ILE A 35 2.45 -1.05 -0.85
CA ILE A 35 1.28 -1.46 -1.63
C ILE A 35 1.60 -1.25 -3.11
N ASP A 36 1.68 -2.35 -3.85
CA ASP A 36 1.75 -2.32 -5.30
C ASP A 36 0.33 -2.48 -5.85
N ALA A 37 -0.21 -1.42 -6.42
CA ALA A 37 -1.60 -1.37 -6.87
C ALA A 37 -1.70 -1.17 -8.38
N LYS A 38 -2.67 -1.84 -8.99
CA LYS A 38 -2.98 -1.72 -10.42
C LYS A 38 -4.45 -1.47 -10.63
N LYS A 39 -4.80 -0.61 -11.58
CA LYS A 39 -6.19 -0.33 -11.95
C LYS A 39 -6.81 -1.54 -12.64
N VAL A 40 -7.99 -1.95 -12.17
CA VAL A 40 -8.74 -3.13 -12.66
C VAL A 40 -10.15 -2.79 -13.14
N SER A 41 -10.58 -1.53 -13.01
CA SER A 41 -11.84 -1.03 -13.56
C SER A 41 -11.73 -0.75 -15.06
N ALA A 42 -12.82 -0.98 -15.80
CA ALA A 42 -12.86 -0.65 -17.22
C ALA A 42 -12.98 0.88 -17.46
N PRO A 43 -12.71 1.36 -18.68
CA PRO A 43 -13.02 2.74 -19.04
C PRO A 43 -14.50 3.05 -18.80
N ASN A 44 -14.79 4.23 -18.23
CA ASN A 44 -16.13 4.69 -17.82
C ASN A 44 -16.76 3.97 -16.62
N GLU A 45 -16.04 3.09 -15.92
CA GLU A 45 -16.43 2.60 -14.60
C GLU A 45 -15.83 3.46 -13.48
N ALA A 46 -16.40 3.35 -12.28
CA ALA A 46 -15.75 3.88 -11.09
C ALA A 46 -14.39 3.21 -10.89
N ASP A 47 -13.38 4.01 -10.56
CA ASP A 47 -12.01 3.53 -10.42
C ASP A 47 -11.90 2.47 -9.33
N ARG A 48 -11.27 1.34 -9.67
CA ARG A 48 -10.91 0.28 -8.73
C ARG A 48 -9.47 -0.13 -8.92
N TRP A 49 -8.76 -0.30 -7.81
CA TRP A 49 -7.39 -0.81 -7.79
C TRP A 49 -7.30 -2.07 -6.95
N GLU A 50 -6.50 -3.01 -7.44
CA GLU A 50 -6.21 -4.29 -6.78
C GLU A 50 -4.73 -4.38 -6.43
N ILE A 51 -4.42 -5.07 -5.32
CA ILE A 51 -3.06 -5.33 -4.89
C ILE A 51 -2.44 -6.48 -5.65
N PHE A 52 -1.18 -6.31 -6.01
CA PHE A 52 -0.33 -7.35 -6.55
C PHE A 52 0.84 -7.64 -5.62
N THR A 53 1.33 -8.87 -5.62
CA THR A 53 2.49 -9.29 -4.82
C THR A 53 3.55 -9.96 -5.69
N HIS A 54 4.68 -10.33 -5.06
CA HIS A 54 5.83 -10.97 -5.72
C HIS A 54 6.39 -10.15 -6.91
N GLY A 55 6.46 -8.82 -6.73
CA GLY A 55 6.89 -7.89 -7.77
C GLY A 55 5.88 -7.81 -8.91
N GLY A 56 4.59 -7.69 -8.58
CA GLY A 56 3.55 -7.46 -9.58
C GLY A 56 3.01 -8.68 -10.32
N ARG A 57 3.46 -9.88 -9.99
CA ARG A 57 3.15 -11.11 -10.75
C ARG A 57 1.90 -11.82 -10.27
N GLU A 58 1.57 -11.68 -9.00
CA GLU A 58 0.44 -12.38 -8.38
C GLU A 58 -0.65 -11.40 -8.00
N LYS A 59 -1.81 -11.52 -8.65
CA LYS A 59 -3.04 -10.80 -8.28
C LYS A 59 -3.62 -11.38 -6.99
N THR A 60 -4.16 -10.54 -6.13
CA THR A 60 -4.62 -10.95 -4.79
C THR A 60 -6.14 -10.97 -4.64
N GLY A 61 -6.87 -10.31 -5.53
CA GLY A 61 -8.30 -10.00 -5.39
C GLY A 61 -8.61 -8.93 -4.34
N ILE A 62 -7.60 -8.33 -3.72
CA ILE A 62 -7.77 -7.41 -2.59
C ILE A 62 -7.81 -5.96 -3.10
N ASN A 63 -8.84 -5.22 -2.69
CA ASN A 63 -8.96 -3.79 -2.98
C ASN A 63 -7.84 -3.01 -2.27
N ALA A 64 -7.09 -2.21 -3.02
CA ALA A 64 -5.92 -1.49 -2.52
C ALA A 64 -6.25 -0.44 -1.44
N ILE A 65 -7.39 0.26 -1.59
CA ILE A 65 -7.82 1.31 -0.66
C ILE A 65 -8.26 0.71 0.67
N GLU A 66 -9.08 -0.35 0.62
CA GLU A 66 -9.53 -1.05 1.82
C GLU A 66 -8.37 -1.74 2.56
N PHE A 67 -7.40 -2.26 1.82
CA PHE A 67 -6.19 -2.78 2.43
C PHE A 67 -5.36 -1.70 3.11
N ALA A 68 -5.17 -0.53 2.48
CA ALA A 68 -4.44 0.58 3.10
C ALA A 68 -5.07 1.00 4.44
N ARG A 69 -6.41 1.14 4.49
CA ARG A 69 -7.16 1.37 5.74
C ARG A 69 -6.85 0.31 6.78
N LYS A 70 -7.00 -0.96 6.38
CA LYS A 70 -6.77 -2.13 7.25
C LYS A 70 -5.37 -2.16 7.84
N MET A 71 -4.35 -1.71 7.10
CA MET A 71 -2.96 -1.66 7.56
C MET A 71 -2.71 -0.51 8.53
N VAL A 72 -3.27 0.67 8.26
CA VAL A 72 -3.17 1.82 9.16
C VAL A 72 -3.91 1.57 10.48
N ASP A 73 -5.06 0.89 10.43
CA ASP A 73 -5.78 0.44 11.62
C ASP A 73 -4.97 -0.57 12.46
N ARG A 74 -4.07 -1.32 11.81
CA ARG A 74 -3.13 -2.26 12.44
C ARG A 74 -1.79 -1.63 12.83
N GLY A 75 -1.66 -0.30 12.73
CA GLY A 75 -0.47 0.39 13.20
C GLY A 75 0.62 0.62 12.15
N ALA A 76 0.33 0.47 10.85
CA ALA A 76 1.20 1.02 9.83
C ALA A 76 1.31 2.55 10.01
N GLY A 77 2.53 3.05 10.22
CA GLY A 77 2.79 4.48 10.39
C GLY A 77 2.83 5.22 9.07
N GLU A 78 3.20 4.56 7.98
CA GLU A 78 3.27 5.12 6.62
C GLU A 78 2.86 4.09 5.57
N ILE A 79 2.30 4.57 4.46
CA ILE A 79 1.99 3.77 3.28
C ILE A 79 2.93 4.16 2.14
N LEU A 80 3.71 3.21 1.64
CA LEU A 80 4.46 3.36 0.41
C LEU A 80 3.62 2.82 -0.75
N LEU A 81 3.07 3.71 -1.57
CA LEU A 81 2.10 3.39 -2.60
C LEU A 81 2.72 3.48 -3.99
N THR A 82 2.84 2.33 -4.65
CA THR A 82 3.37 2.22 -6.01
C THR A 82 2.22 1.98 -6.99
N SER A 83 2.10 2.83 -8.01
CA SER A 83 1.19 2.58 -9.14
C SER A 83 1.89 1.72 -10.19
N MET A 84 1.45 0.48 -10.34
CA MET A 84 1.98 -0.42 -11.36
C MET A 84 1.71 0.05 -12.79
N ASP A 85 0.69 0.88 -13.00
CA ASP A 85 0.37 1.46 -14.31
C ASP A 85 1.32 2.61 -14.69
N ARG A 86 2.05 3.18 -13.72
CA ARG A 86 2.99 4.29 -13.90
C ARG A 86 4.45 3.91 -13.67
N ASP A 87 4.71 2.79 -13.00
CA ASP A 87 6.06 2.34 -12.69
C ASP A 87 6.92 2.21 -13.96
N GLY A 88 8.14 2.75 -13.91
CA GLY A 88 9.08 2.79 -15.03
C GLY A 88 8.70 3.69 -16.22
N THR A 89 7.49 4.28 -16.25
CA THR A 89 6.99 5.02 -17.43
C THR A 89 7.54 6.45 -17.55
N LYS A 90 8.04 7.04 -16.45
CA LYS A 90 8.39 8.48 -16.36
C LYS A 90 7.24 9.44 -16.71
N ALA A 91 5.99 8.99 -16.69
CA ALA A 91 4.81 9.79 -17.01
C ALA A 91 4.22 10.54 -15.80
N GLY A 92 4.95 10.59 -14.68
CA GLY A 92 4.47 11.11 -13.40
C GLY A 92 3.69 10.08 -12.58
N TYR A 93 3.29 10.48 -11.39
CA TYR A 93 2.56 9.64 -10.43
C TYR A 93 1.07 9.47 -10.80
N ASP A 94 0.47 8.40 -10.30
CA ASP A 94 -0.97 8.17 -10.42
C ASP A 94 -1.74 8.99 -9.38
N ILE A 95 -2.06 10.24 -9.74
CA ILE A 95 -2.74 11.19 -8.85
C ILE A 95 -4.10 10.67 -8.37
N ALA A 96 -4.84 9.91 -9.20
CA ALA A 96 -6.14 9.37 -8.81
C ALA A 96 -5.99 8.32 -7.71
N LEU A 97 -5.06 7.37 -7.90
CA LEU A 97 -4.75 6.36 -6.88
C LEU A 97 -4.19 7.00 -5.61
N THR A 98 -3.20 7.89 -5.73
CA THR A 98 -2.58 8.56 -4.58
C THR A 98 -3.60 9.34 -3.77
N ARG A 99 -4.49 10.08 -4.43
CA ARG A 99 -5.57 10.80 -3.76
C ARG A 99 -6.55 9.86 -3.09
N ALA A 100 -6.99 8.81 -3.77
CA ALA A 100 -7.96 7.86 -3.21
C ALA A 100 -7.43 7.18 -1.94
N VAL A 101 -6.14 6.82 -1.89
CA VAL A 101 -5.53 6.26 -0.69
C VAL A 101 -5.32 7.33 0.38
N SER A 102 -4.82 8.51 0.03
CA SER A 102 -4.58 9.61 0.99
C SER A 102 -5.86 10.10 1.65
N ASP A 103 -6.96 10.19 0.91
CA ASP A 103 -8.28 10.56 1.46
C ASP A 103 -8.85 9.45 2.36
N ALA A 104 -8.40 8.20 2.17
CA ALA A 104 -8.91 7.03 2.88
C ALA A 104 -8.18 6.72 4.20
N VAL A 105 -6.96 7.23 4.39
CA VAL A 105 -6.12 6.90 5.56
C VAL A 105 -5.58 8.15 6.27
N ARG A 106 -5.34 8.02 7.57
CA ARG A 106 -4.74 9.08 8.41
C ARG A 106 -3.21 9.10 8.41
N ALA A 107 -2.58 8.03 7.93
CA ALA A 107 -1.13 7.92 7.86
C ALA A 107 -0.57 8.65 6.63
N PRO A 108 0.67 9.17 6.68
CA PRO A 108 1.32 9.70 5.50
C PRO A 108 1.39 8.66 4.37
N VAL A 109 1.15 9.12 3.14
CA VAL A 109 1.23 8.31 1.92
C VAL A 109 2.39 8.82 1.06
N ILE A 110 3.30 7.91 0.71
CA ILE A 110 4.44 8.15 -0.16
C ILE A 110 4.06 7.64 -1.55
N ALA A 111 4.00 8.53 -2.54
CA ALA A 111 3.82 8.13 -3.93
C ALA A 111 5.15 7.62 -4.52
N SER A 112 5.14 6.43 -5.11
CA SER A 112 6.28 5.79 -5.78
C SER A 112 5.98 5.42 -7.22
#